data_AF-A0A4D4MZD3-F1
#
_entry.id   AF-A0A4D4MZD3-F1
#
_cell.length_a   1.000
_cell.length_b   1.000
_cell.length_c   1.000
_cell.angle_alpha   90.00
_cell.angle_beta   90.00
_cell.angle_gamma   90.00
#
_symmetry.space_group_name_H-M   'P 1'
#
loop_
_entity.id
_entity.type
_entity.pdbx_description
1 polymer ?
#
loop_
_entity_poly.entity_id
_entity_poly.type
_entity_poly.pdbx_seq_one_letter_code
_entity_poly.pdbx_strand_id
1 'polypeptide(L)'
;MQDNATEVTAAGIARLAGVGRAAVSNWRRRHADFPKPVGGTETSPSFALAEVEDWLRRQGKLAEVPLRERVWQQLVGHPEGPVAALVHAGCALLLIHDRPTVWLELSAASDERLAELLPTALEQVLAPRFGMVRRPAVRTPAPAELLPSAPLLRGAAELAAELGARQTYEFLLGRHLDANPRQYTLTPGDLAALMADLAGPARSFLDPACGTGALLRAVAPGTDQELYGQDSAPELAELTALRLALHTRAAVRTAVGDSLRADAYETLRADAVLCHPPFNERNWGHDELAYDPRWEYGFPARTESELAWVQHALARLRDGGTAVLLMPPAAASRRSGRRIRADLLRRGALRAVIALPVGAAPPYNIPLHLWVLRRPERAPAQPEVLLADTAGVSEAADGRGRLDWPAVRAAVLDAWHPFDRTGTTREEPGVSRSVPVIELLDDDVDLAPPAICPARRGRRRGGTHGRTRTPRRNPPPDRRPHPAPHRHRGPRPLAAHHDR
;
A
#
# COMPACT_ATOMS: atom_id res chain seq x y z
N MET A 1 -49.05 -0.72 -29.98
CA MET A 1 -48.01 0.01 -29.24
C MET A 1 -47.19 -1.07 -28.56
N GLN A 2 -46.04 -1.42 -29.14
CA GLN A 2 -45.16 -2.48 -28.62
C GLN A 2 -44.60 -1.99 -27.28
N ASP A 3 -45.04 -2.60 -26.18
CA ASP A 3 -44.35 -2.47 -24.89
C ASP A 3 -42.93 -2.98 -25.10
N ASN A 4 -41.97 -2.09 -24.91
CA ASN A 4 -40.55 -2.40 -24.98
C ASN A 4 -40.22 -3.23 -23.74
N ALA A 5 -40.47 -4.54 -23.81
CA ALA A 5 -40.24 -5.45 -22.70
C ALA A 5 -38.73 -5.50 -22.43
N THR A 6 -38.29 -4.85 -21.36
CA THR A 6 -36.91 -4.92 -20.89
C THR A 6 -36.52 -6.39 -20.71
N GLU A 7 -35.60 -6.88 -21.52
CA GLU A 7 -35.13 -8.26 -21.47
C GLU A 7 -33.96 -8.42 -20.49
N VAL A 8 -33.93 -9.53 -19.77
CA VAL A 8 -32.86 -9.87 -18.83
C VAL A 8 -32.26 -11.24 -19.16
N THR A 9 -30.93 -11.35 -19.13
CA THR A 9 -30.24 -12.63 -19.32
C THR A 9 -30.16 -13.41 -18.01
N ALA A 10 -29.87 -14.71 -18.06
CA ALA A 10 -29.64 -15.53 -16.86
C ALA A 10 -28.57 -14.95 -15.91
N ALA A 11 -27.58 -14.21 -16.43
CA ALA A 11 -26.59 -13.50 -15.62
C ALA A 11 -27.19 -12.28 -14.90
N GLY A 12 -28.12 -11.56 -15.54
CA GLY A 12 -28.88 -10.48 -14.90
C GLY A 12 -29.82 -11.00 -13.81
N ILE A 13 -30.52 -12.11 -14.06
CA ILE A 13 -31.38 -12.79 -13.07
C ILE A 13 -30.56 -13.22 -11.84
N ALA A 14 -29.36 -13.75 -12.07
CA ALA A 14 -28.45 -14.16 -10.99
C ALA A 14 -28.06 -12.99 -10.09
N ARG A 15 -27.80 -11.80 -10.68
CA ARG A 15 -27.54 -10.58 -9.92
C ARG A 15 -28.77 -10.09 -9.14
N LEU A 16 -29.95 -10.07 -9.76
CA LEU A 16 -31.20 -9.67 -9.11
C LEU A 16 -31.53 -10.52 -7.89
N ALA A 17 -31.26 -11.82 -7.95
CA ALA A 17 -31.53 -12.75 -6.87
C ALA A 17 -30.33 -12.96 -5.92
N GLY A 18 -29.20 -12.28 -6.12
CA GLY A 18 -28.00 -12.43 -5.28
C GLY A 18 -27.35 -13.82 -5.31
N VAL A 19 -27.44 -14.55 -6.43
CA VAL A 19 -26.95 -15.94 -6.57
C VAL A 19 -25.99 -16.11 -7.76
N GLY A 20 -25.33 -17.27 -7.86
CA GLY A 20 -24.54 -17.63 -9.03
C GLY A 20 -25.39 -18.09 -10.23
N ARG A 21 -24.85 -17.96 -11.45
CA ARG A 21 -25.52 -18.38 -12.72
C ARG A 21 -26.00 -19.84 -12.71
N ALA A 22 -25.32 -20.72 -11.99
CA ALA A 22 -25.70 -22.13 -11.83
C ALA A 22 -27.03 -22.31 -11.10
N ALA A 23 -27.36 -21.42 -10.15
CA ALA A 23 -28.63 -21.44 -9.44
C ALA A 23 -29.81 -21.13 -10.39
N VAL A 24 -29.65 -20.12 -11.24
CA VAL A 24 -30.65 -19.77 -12.27
C VAL A 24 -30.87 -20.90 -13.27
N SER A 25 -29.79 -21.57 -13.70
CA SER A 25 -29.88 -22.76 -14.54
C SER A 25 -30.63 -23.91 -13.84
N ASN A 26 -30.37 -24.11 -12.55
CA ASN A 26 -31.09 -25.11 -11.76
C ASN A 26 -32.58 -24.77 -11.61
N TRP A 27 -32.92 -23.49 -11.45
CA TRP A 27 -34.32 -23.04 -11.36
C TRP A 27 -35.09 -23.32 -12.64
N ARG A 28 -34.53 -22.98 -13.79
CA ARG A 28 -35.12 -23.26 -15.11
C ARG A 28 -35.48 -24.74 -15.31
N ARG A 29 -34.67 -25.64 -14.73
CA ARG A 29 -34.87 -27.08 -14.86
C ARG A 29 -35.86 -27.65 -13.85
N ARG A 30 -35.87 -27.11 -12.62
CA ARG A 30 -36.64 -27.68 -11.50
C ARG A 30 -38.01 -27.03 -11.28
N HIS A 31 -38.24 -25.86 -11.85
CA HIS A 31 -39.48 -25.11 -11.72
C HIS A 31 -40.15 -24.98 -13.08
N ALA A 32 -41.23 -25.74 -13.28
CA ALA A 32 -42.00 -25.73 -14.53
C ALA A 32 -42.71 -24.40 -14.79
N ASP A 33 -42.90 -23.60 -13.73
CA ASP A 33 -43.48 -22.26 -13.71
C ASP A 33 -42.44 -21.15 -13.91
N PHE A 34 -41.15 -21.48 -14.09
CA PHE A 34 -40.12 -20.48 -14.37
C PHE A 34 -40.40 -19.77 -15.72
N PRO A 35 -40.23 -18.43 -15.81
CA PRO A 35 -40.51 -17.67 -17.03
C PRO A 35 -39.84 -18.24 -18.28
N LYS A 36 -40.58 -18.25 -19.39
CA LYS A 36 -40.07 -18.76 -20.66
C LYS A 36 -39.18 -17.71 -21.33
N PRO A 37 -38.16 -18.12 -22.10
CA PRO A 37 -37.37 -17.18 -22.88
C PRO A 37 -38.25 -16.41 -23.86
N VAL A 38 -38.06 -15.09 -23.93
CA VAL A 38 -38.72 -14.20 -24.89
C VAL A 38 -37.77 -13.79 -26.04
N GLY A 39 -36.47 -14.08 -25.89
CA GLY A 39 -35.44 -13.82 -26.90
C GLY A 39 -34.09 -14.50 -26.59
N GLY A 40 -33.03 -14.02 -27.22
CA GLY A 40 -31.66 -14.51 -27.04
C GLY A 40 -31.31 -15.76 -27.86
N THR A 41 -30.18 -16.39 -27.54
CA THR A 41 -29.70 -17.61 -28.21
C THR A 41 -29.95 -18.86 -27.36
N GLU A 42 -29.87 -20.06 -27.95
CA GLU A 42 -30.01 -21.32 -27.19
C GLU A 42 -29.01 -21.42 -26.01
N THR A 43 -27.82 -20.85 -26.18
CA THR A 43 -26.76 -20.81 -25.16
C THR A 43 -26.89 -19.65 -24.18
N SER A 44 -27.62 -18.59 -24.52
CA SER A 44 -27.88 -17.43 -23.67
C SER A 44 -29.27 -16.86 -23.91
N PRO A 45 -30.32 -17.52 -23.37
CA PRO A 45 -31.69 -17.06 -23.49
C PRO A 45 -31.90 -15.75 -22.69
N SER A 46 -32.76 -14.89 -23.22
CA SER A 46 -33.27 -13.70 -22.53
C SER A 46 -34.73 -13.89 -22.14
N PHE A 47 -35.11 -13.26 -21.03
CA PHE A 47 -36.41 -13.41 -20.37
C PHE A 47 -37.04 -12.04 -20.18
N ALA A 48 -38.36 -11.97 -20.16
CA ALA A 48 -39.04 -10.72 -19.80
C ALA A 48 -38.74 -10.39 -18.33
N LEU A 49 -38.15 -9.21 -18.07
CA LEU A 49 -37.73 -8.81 -16.73
C LEU A 49 -38.88 -8.84 -15.73
N ALA A 50 -40.06 -8.32 -16.12
CA ALA A 50 -41.24 -8.28 -15.27
C ALA A 50 -41.69 -9.68 -14.81
N GLU A 51 -41.75 -10.65 -15.74
CA GLU A 51 -42.13 -12.04 -15.40
C GLU A 51 -41.11 -12.69 -14.46
N VAL A 52 -39.83 -12.39 -14.65
CA VAL A 52 -38.76 -12.90 -13.78
C VAL A 52 -38.82 -12.27 -12.40
N GLU A 53 -39.02 -10.97 -12.27
CA GLU A 53 -39.18 -10.32 -10.98
C GLU A 53 -40.39 -10.86 -10.22
N ASP A 54 -41.54 -11.00 -10.88
CA ASP A 54 -42.75 -11.52 -10.25
C ASP A 54 -42.61 -12.99 -9.85
N TRP A 55 -41.92 -13.79 -10.67
CA TRP A 55 -41.59 -15.16 -10.29
C TRP A 55 -40.64 -15.19 -9.09
N LEU A 56 -39.57 -14.38 -9.10
CA LEU A 56 -38.63 -14.28 -8.00
C LEU A 56 -39.32 -13.81 -6.70
N ARG A 57 -40.19 -12.79 -6.75
CA ARG A 57 -40.97 -12.31 -5.59
C ARG A 57 -41.87 -13.41 -5.03
N ARG A 58 -42.65 -14.08 -5.88
CA ARG A 58 -43.56 -15.18 -5.46
C ARG A 58 -42.82 -16.35 -4.82
N GLN A 59 -41.61 -16.63 -5.29
CA GLN A 59 -40.79 -17.71 -4.76
C GLN A 59 -39.98 -17.31 -3.52
N GLY A 60 -40.09 -16.05 -3.06
CA GLY A 60 -39.23 -15.49 -2.00
C GLY A 60 -37.75 -15.44 -2.40
N LYS A 61 -37.47 -15.48 -3.70
CA LYS A 61 -36.13 -15.52 -4.31
C LYS A 61 -35.70 -14.18 -4.89
N LEU A 62 -36.61 -13.21 -4.96
CA LEU A 62 -36.20 -11.82 -5.11
C LEU A 62 -35.70 -11.41 -3.74
N ALA A 63 -34.41 -11.59 -3.51
CA ALA A 63 -33.79 -10.99 -2.36
C ALA A 63 -34.07 -9.48 -2.45
N GLU A 64 -34.62 -8.89 -1.39
CA GLU A 64 -34.32 -7.48 -1.17
C GLU A 64 -32.82 -7.31 -1.33
N VAL A 65 -32.38 -6.31 -2.10
CA VAL A 65 -30.96 -6.08 -2.36
C VAL A 65 -30.23 -6.20 -1.01
N PRO A 66 -29.28 -7.14 -0.87
CA PRO A 66 -28.64 -7.39 0.42
C PRO A 66 -28.12 -6.09 1.01
N LEU A 67 -28.23 -5.91 2.33
CA LEU A 67 -27.92 -4.63 2.99
C LEU A 67 -26.58 -4.04 2.53
N ARG A 68 -25.52 -4.86 2.49
CA ARG A 68 -24.20 -4.50 1.98
C ARG A 68 -24.21 -3.92 0.56
N GLU A 69 -25.02 -4.49 -0.32
CA GLU A 69 -25.13 -4.06 -1.71
C GLU A 69 -25.98 -2.79 -1.84
N ARG A 70 -27.05 -2.68 -1.04
CA ARG A 70 -27.90 -1.48 -1.01
C ARG A 70 -27.14 -0.26 -0.52
N VAL A 71 -26.42 -0.39 0.61
CA VAL A 71 -25.56 0.67 1.17
C VAL A 71 -24.47 1.06 0.18
N TRP A 72 -23.86 0.07 -0.48
CA TRP A 72 -22.87 0.34 -1.52
C TRP A 72 -23.46 1.12 -2.72
N GLN A 73 -24.65 0.75 -3.20
CA GLN A 73 -25.33 1.44 -4.28
C GLN A 73 -25.70 2.89 -3.91
N GLN A 74 -26.15 3.12 -2.67
CA GLN A 74 -26.42 4.46 -2.16
C GLN A 74 -25.15 5.32 -2.10
N LEU A 75 -24.02 4.71 -1.71
CA LEU A 75 -22.72 5.38 -1.63
C LEU A 75 -22.22 5.80 -3.02
N VAL A 76 -22.23 4.87 -3.99
CA VAL A 76 -21.77 5.15 -5.36
C VAL A 76 -22.71 6.10 -6.10
N GLY A 77 -24.02 6.02 -5.83
CA GLY A 77 -25.05 6.87 -6.42
C GLY A 77 -25.22 8.23 -5.75
N HIS A 78 -24.38 8.57 -4.75
CA HIS A 78 -24.50 9.83 -4.03
C HIS A 78 -24.25 11.05 -4.94
N PRO A 79 -25.06 12.12 -4.87
CA PRO A 79 -24.96 13.25 -5.80
C PRO A 79 -23.62 13.98 -5.77
N GLU A 80 -23.00 14.11 -4.59
CA GLU A 80 -21.67 14.71 -4.41
C GLU A 80 -20.52 13.71 -4.67
N GLY A 81 -20.85 12.51 -5.14
CA GLY A 81 -19.89 11.44 -5.44
C GLY A 81 -19.55 10.53 -4.25
N PRO A 82 -18.83 9.42 -4.53
CA PRO A 82 -18.60 8.35 -3.56
C PRO A 82 -17.67 8.75 -2.41
N VAL A 83 -16.75 9.68 -2.64
CA VAL A 83 -15.81 10.17 -1.60
C VAL A 83 -16.54 11.00 -0.55
N ALA A 84 -17.36 11.98 -0.96
CA ALA A 84 -18.18 12.75 -0.03
C ALA A 84 -19.12 11.84 0.78
N ALA A 85 -19.72 10.85 0.11
CA ALA A 85 -20.55 9.83 0.75
C ALA A 85 -19.78 9.02 1.80
N LEU A 86 -18.54 8.61 1.52
CA LEU A 86 -17.66 7.92 2.49
C LEU A 86 -17.34 8.81 3.69
N VAL A 87 -17.06 10.10 3.47
CA VAL A 87 -16.79 11.06 4.55
C VAL A 87 -18.02 11.22 5.44
N HIS A 88 -19.21 11.40 4.86
CA HIS A 88 -20.46 11.50 5.62
C HIS A 88 -20.77 10.21 6.40
N ALA A 89 -20.63 9.05 5.75
CA ALA A 89 -20.79 7.75 6.40
C ALA A 89 -19.78 7.54 7.53
N GLY A 90 -18.51 7.90 7.33
CA GLY A 90 -17.47 7.81 8.37
C GLY A 90 -17.77 8.70 9.58
N CYS A 91 -18.26 9.93 9.36
CA CYS A 91 -18.70 10.81 10.45
C CYS A 91 -19.84 10.19 11.26
N ALA A 92 -20.88 9.68 10.59
CA ALA A 92 -22.01 9.03 11.26
C ALA A 92 -21.58 7.75 11.99
N LEU A 93 -20.73 6.92 11.38
CA LEU A 93 -20.21 5.71 12.00
C LEU A 93 -19.36 6.01 13.23
N LEU A 94 -18.61 7.12 13.24
CA LEU A 94 -17.86 7.56 14.40
C LEU A 94 -18.80 8.02 15.54
N LEU A 95 -19.90 8.72 15.20
CA LEU A 95 -20.94 9.06 16.17
C LEU A 95 -21.61 7.81 16.75
N ILE A 96 -21.95 6.83 15.90
CA ILE A 96 -22.53 5.54 16.33
C ILE A 96 -21.55 4.80 17.27
N HIS A 97 -20.26 4.85 16.95
CA HIS A 97 -19.22 4.19 17.75
C HIS A 97 -19.05 4.83 19.13
N ASP A 98 -19.02 6.17 19.20
CA ASP A 98 -18.70 6.90 20.42
C ASP A 98 -19.93 7.24 21.27
N ARG A 99 -21.09 7.45 20.64
CA ARG A 99 -22.34 7.88 21.28
C ARG A 99 -23.56 7.18 20.65
N PRO A 100 -23.69 5.85 20.83
CA PRO A 100 -24.76 5.08 20.20
C PRO A 100 -26.17 5.54 20.58
N THR A 101 -26.38 6.02 21.82
CA THR A 101 -27.70 6.51 22.27
C THR A 101 -28.13 7.77 21.54
N VAL A 102 -27.20 8.69 21.28
CA VAL A 102 -27.46 9.92 20.51
C VAL A 102 -27.89 9.58 19.09
N TRP A 103 -27.22 8.61 18.46
CA TRP A 103 -27.64 8.16 17.12
C TRP A 103 -29.04 7.56 17.12
N LEU A 104 -29.39 6.71 18.10
CA LEU A 104 -30.71 6.10 18.19
C LEU A 104 -31.82 7.15 18.25
N GLU A 105 -31.66 8.19 19.07
CA GLU A 105 -32.60 9.31 19.17
C GLU A 105 -32.76 10.06 17.84
N LEU A 106 -31.65 10.39 17.18
CA LEU A 106 -31.66 11.07 15.89
C LEU A 106 -32.28 10.23 14.78
N SER A 107 -31.99 8.93 14.76
CA SER A 107 -32.48 7.99 13.74
C SER A 107 -33.99 7.76 13.80
N ALA A 108 -34.66 8.11 14.89
CA ALA A 108 -36.12 8.04 14.98
C ALA A 108 -36.82 9.21 14.23
N ALA A 109 -36.08 10.27 13.90
CA ALA A 109 -36.63 11.44 13.21
C ALA A 109 -36.75 11.23 11.69
N SER A 110 -37.44 12.14 10.99
CA SER A 110 -37.45 12.16 9.51
C SER A 110 -36.06 12.49 8.94
N ASP A 111 -35.86 12.29 7.64
CA ASP A 111 -34.58 12.55 6.99
C ASP A 111 -34.20 14.04 7.03
N GLU A 112 -35.17 14.93 6.85
CA GLU A 112 -34.99 16.38 6.97
C GLU A 112 -34.55 16.74 8.39
N ARG A 113 -35.24 16.18 9.39
CA ARG A 113 -34.96 16.48 10.79
C ARG A 113 -33.63 15.87 11.24
N LEU A 114 -33.29 14.68 10.76
CA LEU A 114 -31.99 14.06 10.96
C LEU A 114 -30.87 14.96 10.40
N ALA A 115 -31.00 15.43 9.15
CA ALA A 115 -30.01 16.29 8.52
C ALA A 115 -29.81 17.63 9.23
N GLU A 116 -30.88 18.21 9.81
CA GLU A 116 -30.81 19.43 10.62
C GLU A 116 -30.08 19.23 11.96
N LEU A 117 -30.33 18.10 12.63
CA LEU A 117 -29.83 17.86 13.99
C LEU A 117 -28.44 17.21 14.04
N LEU A 118 -28.11 16.42 13.02
CA LEU A 118 -26.88 15.63 12.97
C LEU A 118 -25.59 16.46 13.08
N PRO A 119 -25.43 17.64 12.44
CA PRO A 119 -24.21 18.44 12.57
C PRO A 119 -23.81 18.74 14.01
N THR A 120 -24.78 19.15 14.84
CA THR A 120 -24.54 19.44 16.26
C THR A 120 -24.07 18.20 17.03
N ALA A 121 -24.63 17.02 16.72
CA ALA A 121 -24.20 15.77 17.34
C ALA A 121 -22.81 15.33 16.85
N LEU A 122 -22.52 15.53 15.56
CA LEU A 122 -21.20 15.25 14.98
C LEU A 122 -20.12 16.12 15.60
N GLU A 123 -20.33 17.42 15.81
CA GLU A 123 -19.34 18.31 16.44
C GLU A 123 -18.88 17.80 17.82
N GLN A 124 -19.80 17.23 18.60
CA GLN A 124 -19.48 16.68 19.92
C GLN A 124 -18.54 15.47 19.89
N VAL A 125 -18.35 14.85 18.72
CA VAL A 125 -17.46 13.71 18.50
C VAL A 125 -16.26 14.11 17.65
N LEU A 126 -16.46 14.86 16.56
CA LEU A 126 -15.39 15.28 15.66
C LEU A 126 -14.38 16.21 16.35
N ALA A 127 -14.85 17.21 17.12
CA ALA A 127 -13.95 18.19 17.73
C ALA A 127 -13.00 17.58 18.79
N PRO A 128 -13.45 16.70 19.71
CA PRO A 128 -12.53 16.00 20.61
C PRO A 128 -11.57 15.04 19.90
N ARG A 129 -12.02 14.38 18.83
CA ARG A 129 -11.23 13.35 18.13
C ARG A 129 -10.12 13.93 17.25
N PHE A 130 -10.40 15.05 16.58
CA PHE A 130 -9.47 15.69 15.65
C PHE A 130 -8.74 16.90 16.25
N GLY A 131 -9.14 17.32 17.46
CA GLY A 131 -8.58 18.44 18.19
C GLY A 131 -8.92 19.80 17.56
N MET A 132 -8.54 20.87 18.27
CA MET A 132 -8.66 22.25 17.76
C MET A 132 -7.47 22.61 16.86
N VAL A 133 -7.29 21.90 15.75
CA VAL A 133 -6.39 22.37 14.68
C VAL A 133 -7.08 23.54 13.97
N ARG A 134 -6.35 24.58 13.55
CA ARG A 134 -6.94 25.76 12.86
C ARG A 134 -7.78 25.37 11.64
N ARG A 135 -7.46 24.25 10.99
CA ARG A 135 -8.20 23.63 9.89
C ARG A 135 -8.03 22.10 9.96
N PRO A 136 -8.91 21.35 10.67
CA PRO A 136 -8.86 19.89 10.61
C PRO A 136 -9.20 19.43 9.19
N ALA A 137 -8.66 18.28 8.75
CA ALA A 137 -9.02 17.73 7.44
C ALA A 137 -10.53 17.45 7.35
N VAL A 138 -11.12 16.87 8.40
CA VAL A 138 -12.56 16.59 8.47
C VAL A 138 -13.29 17.76 9.11
N ARG A 139 -14.23 18.35 8.37
CA ARG A 139 -15.20 19.31 8.90
C ARG A 139 -16.55 18.66 9.16
N THR A 140 -17.34 19.27 10.03
CA THR A 140 -18.76 18.92 10.18
C THR A 140 -19.51 19.24 8.89
N PRO A 141 -20.20 18.27 8.25
CA PRO A 141 -21.03 18.53 7.08
C PRO A 141 -22.24 19.39 7.44
N ALA A 142 -22.65 20.29 6.55
CA ALA A 142 -23.83 21.13 6.73
C ALA A 142 -25.14 20.34 6.48
N PRO A 143 -26.30 20.80 7.00
CA PRO A 143 -27.58 20.10 6.79
C PRO A 143 -27.92 19.81 5.33
N ALA A 144 -27.66 20.77 4.43
CA ALA A 144 -27.92 20.61 2.99
C ALA A 144 -27.06 19.50 2.35
N GLU A 145 -25.86 19.25 2.88
CA GLU A 145 -24.95 18.20 2.42
C GLU A 145 -25.35 16.82 2.96
N LEU A 146 -25.97 16.78 4.14
CA LEU A 146 -26.39 15.55 4.82
C LEU A 146 -27.76 15.03 4.36
N LEU A 147 -28.65 15.91 3.92
CA LEU A 147 -29.99 15.51 3.49
C LEU A 147 -29.96 14.42 2.39
N PRO A 148 -29.16 14.55 1.31
CA PRO A 148 -29.04 13.47 0.32
C PRO A 148 -28.37 12.21 0.87
N SER A 149 -27.59 12.32 1.95
CA SER A 149 -26.93 11.19 2.58
C SER A 149 -27.83 10.41 3.54
N ALA A 150 -28.98 10.94 3.97
CA ALA A 150 -29.79 10.32 5.03
C ALA A 150 -30.09 8.81 4.79
N PRO A 151 -30.50 8.36 3.58
CA PRO A 151 -30.69 6.93 3.32
C PRO A 151 -29.41 6.10 3.48
N LEU A 152 -28.27 6.64 3.02
CA LEU A 152 -26.96 6.02 3.19
C LEU A 152 -26.58 5.91 4.66
N LEU A 153 -26.78 6.98 5.45
CA LEU A 153 -26.40 7.00 6.87
C LEU A 153 -27.21 5.99 7.68
N ARG A 154 -28.52 5.86 7.39
CA ARG A 154 -29.38 4.83 7.99
C ARG A 154 -28.92 3.42 7.62
N GLY A 155 -28.67 3.17 6.34
CA GLY A 155 -28.17 1.88 5.88
C GLY A 155 -26.79 1.53 6.45
N ALA A 156 -25.89 2.52 6.58
CA ALA A 156 -24.60 2.36 7.22
C ALA A 156 -24.74 2.03 8.72
N ALA A 157 -25.73 2.61 9.40
CA ALA A 157 -26.03 2.28 10.79
C ALA A 157 -26.60 0.87 10.97
N GLU A 158 -27.52 0.45 10.10
CA GLU A 158 -28.00 -0.94 10.04
C GLU A 158 -26.82 -1.90 9.85
N LEU A 159 -25.92 -1.59 8.92
CA LEU A 159 -24.75 -2.42 8.63
C LEU A 159 -23.77 -2.43 9.81
N ALA A 160 -23.63 -1.30 10.52
CA ALA A 160 -22.83 -1.20 11.74
C ALA A 160 -23.42 -2.00 12.91
N ALA A 161 -24.75 -2.20 12.97
CA ALA A 161 -25.35 -3.09 13.94
C ALA A 161 -25.00 -4.57 13.67
N GLU A 162 -24.81 -4.96 12.40
CA GLU A 162 -24.38 -6.31 12.02
C GLU A 162 -22.87 -6.53 12.20
N LEU A 163 -22.03 -5.56 11.82
CA LEU A 163 -20.58 -5.75 11.67
C LEU A 163 -19.73 -5.01 12.69
N GLY A 164 -20.31 -3.99 13.33
CA GLY A 164 -19.57 -2.94 14.03
C GLY A 164 -19.20 -1.78 13.10
N ALA A 165 -19.22 -0.56 13.65
CA ALA A 165 -18.96 0.68 12.90
C ALA A 165 -17.61 0.68 12.15
N ARG A 166 -16.57 0.14 12.80
CA ARG A 166 -15.22 0.02 12.23
C ARG A 166 -15.21 -0.86 10.98
N GLN A 167 -15.77 -2.06 11.09
CA GLN A 167 -15.81 -3.04 10.00
C GLN A 167 -16.70 -2.56 8.85
N THR A 168 -17.79 -1.85 9.16
CA THR A 168 -18.62 -1.19 8.15
C THR A 168 -17.82 -0.17 7.35
N TYR A 169 -17.05 0.71 8.02
CA TYR A 169 -16.23 1.69 7.30
C TYR A 169 -15.13 1.05 6.46
N GLU A 170 -14.42 0.04 6.98
CA GLU A 170 -13.41 -0.70 6.21
C GLU A 170 -14.02 -1.42 4.99
N PHE A 171 -15.23 -1.95 5.11
CA PHE A 171 -15.94 -2.54 3.98
C PHE A 171 -16.25 -1.51 2.89
N LEU A 172 -16.80 -0.34 3.26
CA LEU A 172 -17.15 0.71 2.31
C LEU A 172 -15.90 1.32 1.66
N LEU A 173 -14.89 1.67 2.46
CA LEU A 173 -13.63 2.21 1.98
C LEU A 173 -12.90 1.18 1.10
N GLY A 174 -12.78 -0.07 1.54
CA GLY A 174 -12.12 -1.13 0.77
C GLY A 174 -12.77 -1.32 -0.60
N ARG A 175 -14.11 -1.36 -0.65
CA ARG A 175 -14.84 -1.50 -1.91
C ARG A 175 -14.65 -0.29 -2.85
N HIS A 176 -14.51 0.92 -2.30
CA HIS A 176 -14.15 2.12 -3.07
C HIS A 176 -12.73 2.07 -3.62
N LEU A 177 -11.76 1.64 -2.82
CA LEU A 177 -10.38 1.48 -3.26
C LEU A 177 -10.26 0.42 -4.36
N ASP A 178 -10.93 -0.73 -4.19
CA ASP A 178 -10.96 -1.83 -5.18
C ASP A 178 -11.62 -1.42 -6.50
N ALA A 179 -12.62 -0.53 -6.46
CA ALA A 179 -13.25 0.03 -7.65
C ALA A 179 -12.35 1.04 -8.39
N ASN A 180 -11.36 1.62 -7.71
CA ASN A 180 -10.50 2.70 -8.23
C ASN A 180 -8.99 2.38 -8.12
N PRO A 181 -8.50 1.23 -8.60
CA PRO A 181 -7.13 0.76 -8.35
C PRO A 181 -6.03 1.60 -9.02
N ARG A 182 -6.39 2.48 -9.96
CA ARG A 182 -5.45 3.39 -10.64
C ARG A 182 -5.34 4.76 -9.98
N GLN A 183 -6.27 5.08 -9.07
CA GLN A 183 -6.32 6.39 -8.41
C GLN A 183 -5.46 6.43 -7.15
N TYR A 184 -5.29 5.29 -6.47
CA TYR A 184 -4.64 5.23 -5.17
C TYR A 184 -3.46 4.26 -5.17
N THR A 185 -2.31 4.73 -4.68
CA THR A 185 -1.18 3.84 -4.33
C THR A 185 -1.42 3.29 -2.94
N LEU A 186 -1.65 1.98 -2.85
CA LEU A 186 -1.96 1.31 -1.57
C LEU A 186 -0.73 0.64 -0.98
N THR A 187 -0.41 0.98 0.27
CA THR A 187 0.57 0.22 1.06
C THR A 187 -0.08 -1.08 1.56
N PRO A 188 0.46 -2.27 1.22
CA PRO A 188 -0.07 -3.53 1.73
C PRO A 188 -0.03 -3.61 3.25
N GLY A 189 -1.03 -4.26 3.86
CA GLY A 189 -1.17 -4.32 5.31
C GLY A 189 0.01 -4.99 6.02
N ASP A 190 0.51 -6.10 5.46
CA ASP A 190 1.68 -6.81 6.02
C ASP A 190 2.96 -5.96 5.95
N LEU A 191 3.14 -5.17 4.87
CA LEU A 191 4.23 -4.21 4.77
C LEU A 191 4.11 -3.10 5.81
N ALA A 192 2.91 -2.54 5.97
CA ALA A 192 2.64 -1.50 6.95
C ALA A 192 2.92 -1.98 8.38
N ALA A 193 2.55 -3.22 8.71
CA ALA A 193 2.87 -3.85 9.99
C ALA A 193 4.39 -3.99 10.18
N LEU A 194 5.11 -4.50 9.18
CA LEU A 194 6.57 -4.60 9.23
C LEU A 194 7.24 -3.23 9.44
N MET A 195 6.77 -2.19 8.75
CA MET A 195 7.29 -0.82 8.92
C MET A 195 7.03 -0.29 10.33
N ALA A 196 5.86 -0.55 10.90
CA ALA A 196 5.54 -0.19 12.28
C ALA A 196 6.41 -0.94 13.31
N ASP A 197 6.67 -2.23 13.08
CA ASP A 197 7.55 -3.04 13.94
C ASP A 197 9.02 -2.54 13.90
N LEU A 198 9.50 -2.14 12.73
CA LEU A 198 10.84 -1.55 12.56
C LEU A 198 10.96 -0.20 13.30
N ALA A 199 9.94 0.63 13.26
CA ALA A 199 9.90 1.90 14.00
C ALA A 199 9.87 1.68 15.52
N GLY A 200 9.23 0.60 15.96
CA GLY A 200 9.12 0.23 17.37
C GLY A 200 8.05 1.04 18.12
N PRO A 201 7.94 0.84 19.45
CA PRO A 201 6.96 1.55 20.27
C PRO A 201 7.30 3.04 20.38
N ALA A 202 6.29 3.89 20.15
CA ALA A 202 6.42 5.33 20.20
C ALA A 202 5.11 5.97 20.72
N ARG A 203 5.19 7.22 21.20
CA ARG A 203 4.00 7.98 21.61
C ARG A 203 3.45 8.82 20.46
N SER A 204 4.32 9.36 19.61
CA SER A 204 3.94 10.20 18.47
C SER A 204 4.42 9.60 17.15
N PHE A 205 3.48 9.38 16.23
CA PHE A 205 3.76 8.88 14.87
C PHE A 205 3.35 9.91 13.84
N LEU A 206 4.22 10.17 12.87
CA LEU A 206 3.92 11.00 11.70
C LEU A 206 3.98 10.17 10.42
N ASP A 207 2.99 10.35 9.55
CA ASP A 207 3.04 9.95 8.15
C ASP A 207 2.79 11.20 7.26
N PRO A 208 3.84 11.75 6.63
CA PRO A 208 3.74 12.98 5.84
C PRO A 208 3.24 12.73 4.41
N ALA A 209 2.90 11.50 4.05
CA ALA A 209 2.26 11.17 2.77
C ALA A 209 1.24 10.05 3.02
N CYS A 210 0.24 10.35 3.86
CA CYS A 210 -0.50 9.33 4.57
C CYS A 210 -1.41 8.45 3.70
N GLY A 211 -1.78 8.91 2.51
CA GLY A 211 -2.59 8.15 1.58
C GLY A 211 -3.89 7.67 2.21
N THR A 212 -4.09 6.35 2.27
CA THR A 212 -5.27 5.74 2.90
C THR A 212 -5.13 5.49 4.41
N GLY A 213 -4.04 5.96 5.02
CA GLY A 213 -3.75 5.81 6.45
C GLY A 213 -3.21 4.42 6.83
N ALA A 214 -2.84 3.58 5.86
CA ALA A 214 -2.46 2.19 6.08
C ALA A 214 -1.28 2.03 7.06
N LEU A 215 -0.26 2.91 6.96
CA LEU A 215 0.91 2.90 7.84
C LEU A 215 0.53 3.22 9.29
N LEU A 216 -0.14 4.35 9.52
CA LEU A 216 -0.59 4.76 10.86
C LEU A 216 -1.58 3.77 11.48
N ARG A 217 -2.41 3.10 10.66
CA ARG A 217 -3.35 2.07 11.14
C ARG A 217 -2.65 0.78 11.60
N ALA A 218 -1.45 0.51 11.10
CA ALA A 218 -0.68 -0.68 11.45
C ALA A 218 0.09 -0.53 12.77
N VAL A 219 0.20 0.70 13.29
CA VAL A 219 0.83 0.98 14.57
C VAL A 219 0.03 0.35 15.72
N ALA A 220 0.74 -0.32 16.63
CA ALA A 220 0.14 -0.90 17.82
C ALA A 220 -0.44 0.21 18.73
N PRO A 221 -1.65 0.04 19.30
CA PRO A 221 -2.23 1.01 20.22
C PRO A 221 -1.33 1.25 21.43
N GLY A 222 -1.04 2.52 21.72
CA GLY A 222 -0.26 2.96 22.86
C GLY A 222 -1.06 3.85 23.83
N THR A 223 -0.52 4.04 25.03
CA THR A 223 -1.04 5.04 25.99
C THR A 223 -0.56 6.43 25.58
N ASP A 224 -1.43 7.44 25.67
CA ASP A 224 -1.15 8.84 25.29
C ASP A 224 -0.56 8.97 23.87
N GLN A 225 -1.01 8.10 22.97
CA GLN A 225 -0.54 8.07 21.59
C GLN A 225 -1.18 9.20 20.78
N GLU A 226 -0.38 9.81 19.90
CA GLU A 226 -0.81 10.80 18.92
C GLU A 226 -0.40 10.37 17.52
N LEU A 227 -1.34 10.43 16.59
CA LEU A 227 -1.14 10.08 15.18
C LEU A 227 -1.29 11.32 14.31
N TYR A 228 -0.26 11.63 13.54
CA TYR A 228 -0.17 12.78 12.65
C TYR A 228 -0.12 12.30 11.21
N GLY A 229 -1.07 12.73 10.37
CA GLY A 229 -1.11 12.43 8.95
C GLY A 229 -1.12 13.71 8.12
N GLN A 230 -0.49 13.69 6.95
CA GLN A 230 -0.66 14.74 5.95
C GLN A 230 -0.73 14.12 4.55
N ASP A 231 -1.63 14.63 3.72
CA ASP A 231 -1.70 14.30 2.31
C ASP A 231 -2.02 15.54 1.47
N SER A 232 -1.48 15.59 0.26
CA SER A 232 -1.77 16.65 -0.71
C SER A 232 -3.19 16.57 -1.26
N ALA A 233 -3.77 15.37 -1.33
CA ALA A 233 -5.14 15.14 -1.76
C ALA A 233 -6.09 15.34 -0.57
N PRO A 234 -7.01 16.33 -0.61
CA PRO A 234 -7.94 16.59 0.49
C PRO A 234 -8.73 15.34 0.91
N GLU A 235 -9.19 14.55 -0.06
CA GLU A 235 -9.97 13.35 0.19
C GLU A 235 -9.20 12.29 0.98
N LEU A 236 -7.89 12.15 0.75
CA LEU A 236 -7.07 11.14 1.43
C LEU A 236 -6.81 11.53 2.88
N ALA A 237 -6.61 12.82 3.15
CA ALA A 237 -6.48 13.35 4.50
C ALA A 237 -7.77 13.17 5.32
N GLU A 238 -8.94 13.40 4.70
CA GLU A 238 -10.27 13.19 5.31
C GLU A 238 -10.54 11.70 5.60
N LEU A 239 -10.37 10.85 4.58
CA LEU A 239 -10.61 9.41 4.70
C LEU A 239 -9.68 8.78 5.73
N THR A 240 -8.41 9.18 5.77
CA THR A 240 -7.43 8.73 6.77
C THR A 240 -7.83 9.14 8.18
N ALA A 241 -8.28 10.38 8.37
CA ALA A 241 -8.70 10.86 9.68
C ALA A 241 -9.82 10.00 10.27
N LEU A 242 -10.89 9.79 9.49
CA LEU A 242 -12.05 8.99 9.88
C LEU A 242 -11.66 7.53 10.09
N ARG A 243 -10.85 6.98 9.19
CA ARG A 243 -10.34 5.61 9.31
C ARG A 243 -9.62 5.42 10.64
N LEU A 244 -8.66 6.29 10.97
CA LEU A 244 -7.89 6.20 12.21
C LEU A 244 -8.80 6.39 13.44
N ALA A 245 -9.67 7.39 13.44
CA ALA A 245 -10.57 7.67 14.57
C ALA A 245 -11.50 6.50 14.93
N LEU A 246 -11.92 5.69 13.94
CA LEU A 246 -12.71 4.46 14.15
C LEU A 246 -11.88 3.27 14.68
N HIS A 247 -10.56 3.31 14.52
CA HIS A 247 -9.65 2.22 14.90
C HIS A 247 -8.97 2.44 16.25
N THR A 248 -8.76 3.68 16.66
CA THR A 248 -8.04 4.02 17.89
C THR A 248 -8.76 5.09 18.71
N ARG A 249 -8.40 5.19 19.99
CA ARG A 249 -8.75 6.30 20.89
C ARG A 249 -7.66 7.38 21.00
N ALA A 250 -6.53 7.15 20.34
CA ALA A 250 -5.45 8.13 20.22
C ALA A 250 -5.96 9.45 19.61
N ALA A 251 -5.26 10.54 19.90
CA ALA A 251 -5.52 11.81 19.21
C ALA A 251 -5.09 11.66 17.75
N VAL A 252 -6.00 11.98 16.81
CA VAL A 252 -5.73 11.91 15.38
C VAL A 252 -5.67 13.32 14.83
N ARG A 253 -4.57 13.70 14.22
CA ARG A 253 -4.39 15.01 13.60
C ARG A 253 -4.03 14.78 12.14
N THR A 254 -4.91 15.20 11.24
CA THR A 254 -4.64 15.13 9.80
C THR A 254 -4.72 16.51 9.18
N ALA A 255 -3.90 16.74 8.16
CA ALA A 255 -3.82 18.00 7.44
C ALA A 255 -3.82 17.77 5.94
N VAL A 256 -4.32 18.76 5.21
CA VAL A 256 -4.32 18.81 3.74
C VAL A 256 -3.19 19.72 3.28
N GLY A 257 -2.32 19.22 2.41
CA GLY A 257 -1.25 19.99 1.79
C GLY A 257 -0.07 19.13 1.34
N ASP A 258 0.72 19.64 0.39
CA ASP A 258 2.00 19.05 0.00
C ASP A 258 2.99 19.18 1.17
N SER A 259 3.43 18.08 1.77
CA SER A 259 4.31 18.10 2.96
C SER A 259 5.70 18.68 2.70
N LEU A 260 6.16 18.68 1.46
CA LEU A 260 7.41 19.34 1.11
C LEU A 260 7.19 20.84 0.99
N ARG A 261 6.14 21.32 0.32
CA ARG A 261 5.93 22.77 0.10
C ARG A 261 5.17 23.51 1.21
N ALA A 262 4.26 22.81 1.88
CA ALA A 262 3.30 23.34 2.84
C ALA A 262 3.16 22.35 4.01
N ASP A 263 4.27 22.19 4.74
CA ASP A 263 4.37 21.32 5.91
C ASP A 263 3.40 21.79 7.01
N ALA A 264 2.39 20.99 7.35
CA ALA A 264 1.43 21.36 8.39
C ALA A 264 2.01 21.19 9.81
N TYR A 265 3.17 20.56 9.92
CA TYR A 265 3.78 20.11 11.17
C TYR A 265 5.22 20.62 11.32
N GLU A 266 5.49 21.85 10.86
CA GLU A 266 6.83 22.48 10.85
C GLU A 266 7.57 22.45 12.20
N THR A 267 6.84 22.47 13.31
CA THR A 267 7.40 22.45 14.67
C THR A 267 7.33 21.09 15.34
N LEU A 268 6.70 20.09 14.72
CA LEU A 268 6.57 18.76 15.29
C LEU A 268 7.93 18.08 15.43
N ARG A 269 8.08 17.33 16.53
CA ARG A 269 9.22 16.46 16.83
C ARG A 269 8.68 15.10 17.26
N ALA A 270 8.28 14.30 16.28
CA ALA A 270 7.70 12.99 16.48
C ALA A 270 8.74 11.96 16.97
N ASP A 271 8.29 10.96 17.72
CA ASP A 271 9.10 9.80 18.11
C ASP A 271 9.40 8.91 16.90
N ALA A 272 8.42 8.74 16.01
CA ALA A 272 8.53 7.91 14.83
C ALA A 272 7.90 8.54 13.58
N VAL A 273 8.50 8.27 12.42
CA VAL A 273 7.95 8.62 11.10
C VAL A 273 7.81 7.35 10.27
N LEU A 274 6.63 7.10 9.70
CA LEU A 274 6.40 6.02 8.74
C LEU A 274 6.00 6.67 7.41
N CYS A 275 6.64 6.32 6.30
CA CYS A 275 6.25 6.95 5.03
C CYS A 275 6.42 6.01 3.83
N HIS A 276 5.40 5.99 2.97
CA HIS A 276 5.46 5.46 1.61
C HIS A 276 5.27 6.65 0.66
N PRO A 277 6.35 7.41 0.37
CA PRO A 277 6.23 8.62 -0.41
C PRO A 277 5.98 8.33 -1.89
N PRO A 278 5.46 9.29 -2.66
CA PRO A 278 5.48 9.23 -4.12
C PRO A 278 6.92 9.20 -4.65
N PHE A 279 7.18 8.33 -5.64
CA PHE A 279 8.51 8.14 -6.23
C PHE A 279 8.69 8.90 -7.54
N ASN A 280 9.94 9.27 -7.85
CA ASN A 280 10.41 9.91 -9.06
C ASN A 280 9.63 11.18 -9.45
N GLU A 281 9.16 11.93 -8.46
CA GLU A 281 8.52 13.22 -8.72
C GLU A 281 9.58 14.21 -9.19
N ARG A 282 9.30 14.92 -10.28
CA ARG A 282 10.20 15.98 -10.79
C ARG A 282 9.78 17.37 -10.34
N ASN A 283 8.53 17.50 -9.91
CA ASN A 283 7.91 18.75 -9.49
C ASN A 283 7.60 18.72 -7.98
N TRP A 284 8.56 18.27 -7.16
CA TRP A 284 8.42 18.21 -5.71
C TRP A 284 8.71 19.53 -4.98
N GLY A 285 9.09 20.58 -5.71
CA GLY A 285 9.34 21.92 -5.14
C GLY A 285 10.81 22.33 -5.12
N HIS A 286 11.67 21.64 -5.88
CA HIS A 286 13.12 21.86 -5.93
C HIS A 286 13.54 23.34 -5.94
N ASP A 287 12.97 24.15 -6.84
CA ASP A 287 13.39 25.56 -6.99
C ASP A 287 12.86 26.44 -5.85
N GLU A 288 11.65 26.16 -5.36
CA GLU A 288 10.99 26.87 -4.24
C GLU A 288 11.71 26.61 -2.91
N LEU A 289 12.28 25.42 -2.76
CA LEU A 289 12.86 24.93 -1.51
C LEU A 289 14.39 25.01 -1.47
N ALA A 290 15.05 25.77 -2.36
CA ALA A 290 16.51 25.79 -2.48
C ALA A 290 17.28 26.09 -1.17
N TYR A 291 16.70 26.88 -0.27
CA TYR A 291 17.29 27.29 1.02
C TYR A 291 16.55 26.74 2.24
N ASP A 292 15.74 25.70 2.04
CA ASP A 292 14.95 25.11 3.12
C ASP A 292 15.86 24.50 4.20
N PRO A 293 15.61 24.77 5.50
CA PRO A 293 16.44 24.28 6.60
C PRO A 293 16.44 22.76 6.76
N ARG A 294 15.51 22.03 6.13
CA ARG A 294 15.45 20.57 6.17
C ARG A 294 16.62 19.91 5.44
N TRP A 295 17.33 20.62 4.56
CA TRP A 295 18.44 20.07 3.76
C TRP A 295 19.78 19.96 4.52
N GLU A 296 19.76 19.44 5.75
CA GLU A 296 20.93 19.32 6.62
C GLU A 296 22.04 18.43 6.04
N TYR A 297 21.66 17.44 5.24
CA TYR A 297 22.56 16.44 4.63
C TYR A 297 22.96 16.80 3.19
N GLY A 298 22.47 17.93 2.70
CA GLY A 298 22.71 18.44 1.36
C GLY A 298 21.42 18.62 0.55
N PHE A 299 21.46 19.58 -0.38
CA PHE A 299 20.33 19.91 -1.23
C PHE A 299 20.02 18.78 -2.23
N PRO A 300 18.81 18.17 -2.21
CA PRO A 300 18.43 17.11 -3.14
C PRO A 300 18.40 17.59 -4.59
N ALA A 301 18.93 16.78 -5.51
CA ALA A 301 18.80 17.07 -6.93
C ALA A 301 17.33 16.95 -7.37
N ARG A 302 16.95 17.66 -8.45
CA ARG A 302 15.57 17.65 -8.98
C ARG A 302 15.01 16.24 -9.26
N THR A 303 15.89 15.29 -9.60
CA THR A 303 15.53 13.89 -9.90
C THR A 303 15.59 12.95 -8.70
N GLU A 304 15.82 13.47 -7.49
CA GLU A 304 15.97 12.71 -6.24
C GLU A 304 14.92 13.16 -5.20
N SER A 305 13.62 13.13 -5.57
CA SER A 305 12.53 13.50 -4.66
C SER A 305 12.53 12.65 -3.39
N GLU A 306 12.96 11.40 -3.50
CA GLU A 306 13.02 10.48 -2.37
C GLU A 306 14.02 10.92 -1.31
N LEU A 307 15.13 11.57 -1.70
CA LEU A 307 16.08 12.15 -0.74
C LEU A 307 15.56 13.44 -0.10
N ALA A 308 14.62 14.14 -0.74
CA ALA A 308 13.87 15.23 -0.10
C ALA A 308 12.94 14.66 0.99
N TRP A 309 12.23 13.57 0.71
CA TRP A 309 11.38 12.87 1.69
C TRP A 309 12.16 12.32 2.89
N VAL A 310 13.34 11.73 2.65
CA VAL A 310 14.25 11.26 3.73
C VAL A 310 14.62 12.41 4.68
N GLN A 311 15.01 13.56 4.13
CA GLN A 311 15.40 14.71 4.94
C GLN A 311 14.21 15.38 5.63
N HIS A 312 13.05 15.42 4.97
CA HIS A 312 11.80 15.85 5.61
C HIS A 312 11.47 14.98 6.83
N ALA A 313 11.51 13.64 6.69
CA ALA A 313 11.27 12.74 7.81
C ALA A 313 12.27 12.97 8.96
N LEU A 314 13.56 13.10 8.67
CA LEU A 314 14.59 13.39 9.67
C LEU A 314 14.37 14.73 10.38
N ALA A 315 13.94 15.78 9.68
CA ALA A 315 13.68 17.09 10.28
C ALA A 315 12.47 17.11 11.23
N ARG A 316 11.54 16.16 11.07
CA ARG A 316 10.34 16.01 11.91
C ARG A 316 10.52 15.05 13.07
N LEU A 317 11.64 14.35 13.14
CA LEU A 317 11.96 13.50 14.29
C LEU A 317 12.51 14.32 15.45
N ARG A 318 12.16 13.94 16.67
CA ARG A 318 13.00 14.29 17.82
C ARG A 318 14.34 13.59 17.74
N ASP A 319 15.31 14.06 18.51
CA ASP A 319 16.60 13.38 18.57
C ASP A 319 16.41 11.96 19.13
N GLY A 320 17.09 11.00 18.51
CA GLY A 320 16.94 9.56 18.76
C GLY A 320 15.69 8.92 18.13
N GLY A 321 14.77 9.71 17.55
CA GLY A 321 13.57 9.20 16.88
C GLY A 321 13.88 8.40 15.61
N THR A 322 12.98 7.49 15.23
CA THR A 322 13.19 6.53 14.12
C THR A 322 12.26 6.83 12.95
N ALA A 323 12.77 6.86 11.72
CA ALA A 323 11.95 6.92 10.52
C ALA A 323 12.09 5.63 9.70
N VAL A 324 10.98 5.12 9.16
CA VAL A 324 10.96 3.97 8.25
C VAL A 324 10.29 4.39 6.95
N LEU A 325 11.07 4.42 5.86
CA LEU A 325 10.62 4.86 4.56
C LEU A 325 10.68 3.71 3.55
N LEU A 326 9.62 3.56 2.75
CA LEU A 326 9.67 2.75 1.54
C LEU A 326 10.33 3.54 0.41
N MET A 327 11.33 2.96 -0.24
CA MET A 327 12.22 3.66 -1.18
C MET A 327 12.46 2.81 -2.44
N PRO A 328 12.59 3.42 -3.64
CA PRO A 328 13.03 2.70 -4.81
C PRO A 328 14.52 2.36 -4.71
N PRO A 329 14.98 1.23 -5.28
CA PRO A 329 16.40 0.83 -5.23
C PRO A 329 17.36 1.88 -5.76
N ALA A 330 16.92 2.66 -6.73
CA ALA A 330 17.73 3.69 -7.36
C ALA A 330 18.19 4.78 -6.37
N ALA A 331 17.43 5.07 -5.30
CA ALA A 331 17.85 6.01 -4.26
C ALA A 331 19.14 5.56 -3.55
N ALA A 332 19.41 4.25 -3.51
CA ALA A 332 20.57 3.65 -2.85
C ALA A 332 21.88 3.78 -3.63
N SER A 333 21.83 3.98 -4.96
CA SER A 333 23.03 3.92 -5.81
C SER A 333 23.18 5.08 -6.81
N ARG A 334 22.12 5.85 -7.11
CA ARG A 334 22.19 6.96 -8.07
C ARG A 334 23.28 7.97 -7.70
N ARG A 335 24.09 8.38 -8.68
CA ARG A 335 25.24 9.28 -8.48
C ARG A 335 24.84 10.68 -7.99
N SER A 336 23.68 11.18 -8.41
CA SER A 336 23.12 12.48 -7.99
C SER A 336 22.86 12.55 -6.48
N GLY A 337 22.50 11.42 -5.86
CA GLY A 337 22.27 11.31 -4.42
C GLY A 337 23.52 11.06 -3.57
N ARG A 338 24.70 10.83 -4.19
CA ARG A 338 25.91 10.36 -3.51
C ARG A 338 26.28 11.20 -2.29
N ARG A 339 26.28 12.53 -2.44
CA ARG A 339 26.71 13.46 -1.37
C ARG A 339 25.79 13.36 -0.15
N ILE A 340 24.47 13.28 -0.36
CA ILE A 340 23.49 13.14 0.70
C ILE A 340 23.64 11.79 1.40
N ARG A 341 23.77 10.70 0.64
CA ARG A 341 24.04 9.36 1.21
C ARG A 341 25.30 9.35 2.07
N ALA A 342 26.40 9.91 1.57
CA ALA A 342 27.65 10.00 2.32
C ALA A 342 27.47 10.76 3.64
N ASP A 343 26.71 11.86 3.65
CA ASP A 343 26.49 12.65 4.85
C ASP A 343 25.55 11.94 5.84
N LEU A 344 24.49 11.28 5.34
CA LEU A 344 23.60 10.43 6.15
C LEU A 344 24.40 9.32 6.87
N LEU A 345 25.36 8.69 6.18
CA LEU A 345 26.24 7.68 6.78
C LEU A 345 27.18 8.28 7.82
N ARG A 346 27.90 9.36 7.48
CA ARG A 346 28.89 10.00 8.37
C ARG A 346 28.28 10.48 9.68
N ARG A 347 27.05 10.98 9.63
CA ARG A 347 26.32 11.44 10.83
C ARG A 347 25.61 10.31 11.57
N GLY A 348 25.60 9.09 11.02
CA GLY A 348 24.90 7.94 11.59
C GLY A 348 23.38 8.02 11.49
N ALA A 349 22.87 8.84 10.57
CA ALA A 349 21.44 9.05 10.38
C ALA A 349 20.78 7.87 9.65
N LEU A 350 21.47 7.25 8.69
CA LEU A 350 21.00 6.01 8.06
C LEU A 350 21.45 4.80 8.88
N ARG A 351 20.50 3.95 9.27
CA ARG A 351 20.74 2.79 10.15
C ARG A 351 20.59 1.46 9.44
N ALA A 352 19.63 1.34 8.52
CA ALA A 352 19.47 0.13 7.72
C ALA A 352 18.93 0.40 6.31
N VAL A 353 19.34 -0.43 5.36
CA VAL A 353 18.72 -0.57 4.03
C VAL A 353 18.36 -2.03 3.82
N ILE A 354 17.07 -2.32 3.66
CA ILE A 354 16.53 -3.68 3.58
C ILE A 354 15.83 -3.84 2.23
N ALA A 355 16.36 -4.67 1.34
CA ALA A 355 15.72 -5.00 0.08
C ALA A 355 14.57 -5.99 0.32
N LEU A 356 13.37 -5.61 -0.10
CA LEU A 356 12.17 -6.44 -0.06
C LEU A 356 12.09 -7.32 -1.32
N PRO A 357 11.37 -8.46 -1.24
CA PRO A 357 11.14 -9.27 -2.43
C PRO A 357 10.25 -8.53 -3.43
N VAL A 358 10.41 -8.85 -4.71
CA VAL A 358 9.52 -8.36 -5.78
C VAL A 358 8.07 -8.76 -5.45
N GLY A 359 7.12 -7.86 -5.64
CA GLY A 359 5.72 -8.07 -5.28
C GLY A 359 5.34 -7.64 -3.86
N ALA A 360 6.29 -7.15 -3.04
CA ALA A 360 5.99 -6.70 -1.67
C ALA A 360 5.16 -5.40 -1.60
N ALA A 361 5.31 -4.48 -2.55
CA ALA A 361 4.54 -3.23 -2.62
C ALA A 361 4.48 -2.66 -4.04
N PRO A 362 3.49 -1.80 -4.35
CA PRO A 362 3.42 -1.10 -5.61
C PRO A 362 4.56 -0.06 -5.72
N PRO A 363 5.21 0.07 -6.90
CA PRO A 363 5.07 -0.76 -8.09
C PRO A 363 5.63 -2.18 -7.90
N TYR A 364 4.78 -3.20 -8.10
CA TYR A 364 5.04 -4.59 -7.70
C TYR A 364 6.13 -5.31 -8.49
N ASN A 365 6.61 -4.73 -9.58
CA ASN A 365 7.67 -5.28 -10.42
C ASN A 365 9.08 -4.82 -10.01
N ILE A 366 9.20 -4.02 -8.94
CA ILE A 366 10.47 -3.50 -8.44
C ILE A 366 10.71 -4.04 -7.03
N PRO A 367 11.92 -4.55 -6.71
CA PRO A 367 12.28 -4.96 -5.35
C PRO A 367 12.55 -3.72 -4.49
N LEU A 368 11.51 -3.07 -3.97
CA LEU A 368 11.62 -1.84 -3.17
C LEU A 368 12.45 -2.06 -1.89
N HIS A 369 13.03 -1.00 -1.37
CA HIS A 369 13.84 -1.03 -0.15
C HIS A 369 13.09 -0.38 1.01
N LEU A 370 13.25 -0.90 2.23
CA LEU A 370 12.97 -0.15 3.46
C LEU A 370 14.25 0.53 3.93
N TRP A 371 14.18 1.83 4.15
CA TRP A 371 15.24 2.60 4.78
C TRP A 371 14.83 2.89 6.22
N VAL A 372 15.66 2.47 7.16
CA VAL A 372 15.50 2.81 8.58
C VAL A 372 16.50 3.89 8.92
N LEU A 373 16.01 5.03 9.37
CA LEU A 373 16.79 6.20 9.73
C LEU A 373 16.59 6.54 11.20
N ARG A 374 17.57 7.19 11.82
CA ARG A 374 17.48 7.73 13.17
C ARG A 374 18.02 9.14 13.18
N ARG A 375 17.31 10.09 13.80
CA ARG A 375 17.88 11.43 13.99
C ARG A 375 19.00 11.35 15.04
N PRO A 376 20.26 11.65 14.68
CA PRO A 376 21.38 11.41 15.58
C PRO A 376 21.39 12.45 16.72
N GLU A 377 21.43 11.99 17.98
CA GLU A 377 21.78 12.84 19.13
C GLU A 377 23.29 13.15 19.11
N ARG A 378 24.09 12.14 18.78
CA ARG A 378 25.54 12.22 18.63
C ARG A 378 25.99 11.22 17.57
N ALA A 379 26.99 11.61 16.78
CA ALA A 379 27.59 10.68 15.81
C ALA A 379 28.21 9.47 16.54
N PRO A 380 27.94 8.23 16.09
CA PRO A 380 28.58 7.04 16.64
C PRO A 380 30.09 7.08 16.39
N ALA A 381 30.90 6.53 17.31
CA ALA A 381 32.35 6.51 17.15
C ALA A 381 32.80 5.58 16.00
N GLN A 382 32.10 4.47 15.81
CA GLN A 382 32.31 3.51 14.72
C GLN A 382 30.95 3.13 14.16
N PRO A 383 30.34 3.97 13.31
CA PRO A 383 29.01 3.69 12.80
C PRO A 383 29.07 2.51 11.83
N GLU A 384 28.17 1.56 12.02
CA GLU A 384 27.83 0.52 11.05
C GLU A 384 26.43 0.78 10.50
N VAL A 385 26.15 0.21 9.33
CA VAL A 385 24.83 0.17 8.71
C VAL A 385 24.43 -1.27 8.46
N LEU A 386 23.19 -1.62 8.78
CA LEU A 386 22.62 -2.91 8.47
C LEU A 386 22.17 -2.94 7.00
N LEU A 387 22.71 -3.87 6.22
CA LEU A 387 22.22 -4.16 4.88
C LEU A 387 21.59 -5.55 4.88
N ALA A 388 20.35 -5.65 4.41
CA ALA A 388 19.65 -6.93 4.33
C ALA A 388 18.98 -7.13 2.96
N ASP A 389 19.02 -8.34 2.44
CA ASP A 389 18.33 -8.77 1.23
C ASP A 389 17.41 -9.95 1.56
N THR A 390 16.11 -9.72 1.41
CA THR A 390 15.09 -10.72 1.72
C THR A 390 14.50 -11.38 0.47
N ALA A 391 14.97 -11.04 -0.73
CA ALA A 391 14.42 -11.57 -1.99
C ALA A 391 14.41 -13.11 -2.03
N GLY A 392 15.50 -13.73 -1.56
CA GLY A 392 15.62 -15.20 -1.51
C GLY A 392 14.81 -15.90 -0.42
N VAL A 393 14.27 -15.16 0.55
CA VAL A 393 13.49 -15.74 1.67
C VAL A 393 12.12 -16.21 1.18
N SER A 394 11.47 -15.45 0.28
CA SER A 394 10.14 -15.79 -0.21
C SER A 394 10.13 -16.88 -1.29
N GLU A 395 11.21 -17.05 -2.05
CA GLU A 395 11.31 -18.09 -3.09
C GLU A 395 11.39 -19.51 -2.51
N ALA A 396 11.93 -19.64 -1.29
CA ALA A 396 12.11 -20.92 -0.62
C ALA A 396 10.81 -21.48 0.00
N ALA A 397 9.81 -20.63 0.24
CA ALA A 397 8.63 -20.97 1.05
C ALA A 397 7.42 -21.48 0.25
N ASP A 398 7.17 -20.98 -0.97
CA ASP A 398 5.94 -21.32 -1.68
C ASP A 398 6.12 -21.36 -3.21
N GLY A 399 6.08 -22.57 -3.80
CA GLY A 399 6.14 -22.79 -5.25
C GLY A 399 4.92 -22.29 -6.04
N ARG A 400 4.11 -21.40 -5.45
CA ARG A 400 2.85 -20.86 -6.00
C ARG A 400 2.85 -19.34 -6.21
N GLY A 401 4.00 -18.66 -6.02
CA GLY A 401 4.17 -17.25 -6.39
C GLY A 401 3.47 -16.23 -5.47
N ARG A 402 3.07 -16.62 -4.26
CA ARG A 402 2.57 -15.69 -3.22
C ARG A 402 3.69 -15.40 -2.22
N LEU A 403 3.81 -14.14 -1.83
CA LEU A 403 4.83 -13.70 -0.87
C LEU A 403 4.60 -14.32 0.52
N ASP A 404 5.63 -14.91 1.12
CA ASP A 404 5.60 -15.37 2.51
C ASP A 404 5.95 -14.23 3.46
N TRP A 405 4.95 -13.41 3.78
CA TRP A 405 5.10 -12.28 4.70
C TRP A 405 5.62 -12.66 6.08
N PRO A 406 5.12 -13.73 6.75
CA PRO A 406 5.70 -14.20 8.00
C PRO A 406 7.21 -14.45 7.92
N ALA A 407 7.69 -15.13 6.87
CA ALA A 407 9.13 -15.40 6.70
C ALA A 407 9.93 -14.12 6.41
N VAL A 408 9.43 -13.24 5.54
CA VAL A 408 10.06 -11.94 5.26
C VAL A 408 10.15 -11.10 6.54
N ARG A 409 9.05 -10.98 7.29
CA ARG A 409 9.00 -10.23 8.54
C ARG A 409 9.99 -10.78 9.58
N ALA A 410 10.04 -12.11 9.74
CA ALA A 410 11.00 -12.74 10.65
C ALA A 410 12.45 -12.42 10.26
N ALA A 411 12.83 -12.64 8.99
CA ALA A 411 14.18 -12.36 8.51
C ALA A 411 14.59 -10.89 8.72
N VAL A 412 13.68 -9.94 8.49
CA VAL A 412 13.95 -8.51 8.71
C VAL A 412 14.14 -8.21 10.19
N LEU A 413 13.23 -8.66 11.05
CA LEU A 413 13.26 -8.33 12.49
C LEU A 413 14.40 -9.05 13.24
N ASP A 414 14.73 -10.28 12.85
CA ASP A 414 15.86 -11.04 13.40
C ASP A 414 17.20 -10.38 13.08
N ALA A 415 17.33 -9.71 11.93
CA ALA A 415 18.50 -8.90 11.59
C ALA A 415 18.47 -7.54 12.30
N TRP A 416 17.32 -6.87 12.36
CA TRP A 416 17.16 -5.51 12.87
C TRP A 416 17.30 -5.41 14.39
N HIS A 417 16.61 -6.23 15.17
CA HIS A 417 16.55 -6.06 16.63
C HIS A 417 17.90 -6.20 17.35
N PRO A 418 18.79 -7.14 16.98
CA PRO A 418 20.15 -7.16 17.52
C PRO A 418 20.90 -5.87 17.14
N PHE A 419 20.87 -5.51 15.85
CA PHE A 419 21.58 -4.33 15.34
C PHE A 419 21.12 -3.02 15.99
N ASP A 420 19.82 -2.82 16.20
CA ASP A 420 19.30 -1.59 16.82
C ASP A 420 19.80 -1.43 18.26
N ARG A 421 19.90 -2.55 19.01
CA ARG A 421 20.36 -2.54 20.40
C ARG A 421 21.87 -2.37 20.54
N THR A 422 22.67 -3.05 19.70
CA THR A 422 24.13 -3.14 19.88
C THR A 422 24.94 -2.34 18.86
N GLY A 423 24.30 -1.82 17.81
CA GLY A 423 24.97 -1.13 16.71
C GLY A 423 25.68 -2.04 15.71
N THR A 424 25.62 -3.35 15.91
CA THR A 424 26.19 -4.39 15.04
C THR A 424 25.37 -5.67 15.20
N THR A 425 25.36 -6.53 14.18
CA THR A 425 24.74 -7.87 14.21
C THR A 425 25.60 -8.90 13.51
N ARG A 426 25.41 -10.17 13.87
CA ARG A 426 26.09 -11.30 13.23
C ARG A 426 25.65 -11.38 11.78
N GLU A 427 26.62 -11.50 10.88
CA GLU A 427 26.35 -11.72 9.45
C GLU A 427 25.59 -13.03 9.21
N GLU A 428 24.53 -12.95 8.42
CA GLU A 428 23.81 -14.08 7.86
C GLU A 428 24.07 -14.13 6.35
N PRO A 429 24.92 -15.07 5.87
CA PRO A 429 25.36 -15.07 4.49
C PRO A 429 24.21 -15.12 3.47
N GLY A 430 24.13 -14.07 2.64
CA GLY A 430 23.11 -13.90 1.61
C GLY A 430 21.76 -13.36 2.13
N VAL A 431 21.68 -12.95 3.40
CA VAL A 431 20.47 -12.36 4.00
C VAL A 431 20.78 -11.02 4.65
N SER A 432 21.77 -10.93 5.55
CA SER A 432 22.08 -9.67 6.22
C SER A 432 23.55 -9.54 6.63
N ARG A 433 24.05 -8.30 6.63
CA ARG A 433 25.41 -7.95 7.06
C ARG A 433 25.40 -6.56 7.70
N SER A 434 26.12 -6.41 8.82
CA SER A 434 26.47 -5.09 9.34
C SER A 434 27.76 -4.64 8.68
N VAL A 435 27.76 -3.44 8.11
CA VAL A 435 28.89 -2.92 7.33
C VAL A 435 29.41 -1.65 7.98
N PRO A 436 30.72 -1.57 8.32
CA PRO A 436 31.34 -0.32 8.76
C PRO A 436 31.15 0.79 7.72
N VAL A 437 30.74 1.98 8.16
CA VAL A 437 30.50 3.12 7.26
C VAL A 437 31.71 3.42 6.37
N ILE A 438 32.93 3.22 6.87
CA ILE A 438 34.16 3.46 6.10
C ILE A 438 34.25 2.57 4.84
N GLU A 439 33.69 1.36 4.86
CA GLU A 439 33.64 0.46 3.69
C GLU A 439 32.64 0.97 2.64
N LEU A 440 31.66 1.78 3.03
CA LEU A 440 30.61 2.32 2.15
C LEU A 440 30.93 3.72 1.61
N LEU A 441 31.95 4.39 2.13
CA LEU A 441 32.34 5.75 1.72
C LEU A 441 33.33 5.72 0.54
N ASP A 442 32.98 5.00 -0.52
CA ASP A 442 33.71 4.98 -1.78
C ASP A 442 33.22 6.07 -2.76
N ASP A 443 33.64 5.98 -4.03
CA ASP A 443 33.30 6.96 -5.08
C ASP A 443 31.81 6.96 -5.49
N ASP A 444 31.06 5.90 -5.18
CA ASP A 444 29.67 5.71 -5.57
C ASP A 444 28.70 5.74 -4.38
N VAL A 445 29.17 5.38 -3.19
CA VAL A 445 28.40 5.24 -1.95
C VAL A 445 27.16 4.39 -2.22
N ASP A 446 27.37 3.18 -2.74
CA ASP A 446 26.30 2.25 -3.08
C ASP A 446 25.80 1.54 -1.83
N LEU A 447 24.51 1.69 -1.55
CA LEU A 447 23.83 1.10 -0.39
C LEU A 447 22.89 -0.04 -0.77
N ALA A 448 22.94 -0.51 -2.03
CA ALA A 448 22.07 -1.59 -2.50
C ALA A 448 22.44 -2.93 -1.85
N PRO A 449 21.55 -3.55 -1.05
CA PRO A 449 21.87 -4.81 -0.37
C PRO A 449 22.26 -5.97 -1.29
N PRO A 450 21.64 -6.19 -2.47
CA PRO A 450 22.03 -7.29 -3.36
C PRO A 450 23.50 -7.25 -3.83
N ALA A 451 24.11 -6.06 -3.92
CA ALA A 451 25.51 -5.93 -4.29
C ALA A 451 26.46 -6.38 -3.16
N ILE A 452 26.01 -6.26 -1.90
CA ILE A 452 26.86 -6.39 -0.70
C ILE A 452 26.57 -7.69 0.07
N CYS A 453 25.36 -8.25 -0.08
CA CYS A 453 24.91 -9.53 0.46
C CYS A 453 24.72 -10.57 -0.66
N PRO A 454 25.77 -10.99 -1.39
CA PRO A 454 25.61 -11.92 -2.50
C PRO A 454 25.05 -13.26 -2.00
N ALA A 455 24.02 -13.76 -2.69
CA ALA A 455 23.43 -15.06 -2.39
C ALA A 455 24.50 -16.17 -2.33
N ARG A 456 24.35 -17.12 -1.40
CA ARG A 456 25.22 -18.31 -1.34
C ARG A 456 25.16 -19.00 -2.71
N ARG A 457 26.26 -18.96 -3.48
CA ARG A 457 26.41 -19.82 -4.66
C ARG A 457 26.16 -21.25 -4.21
N GLY A 458 25.02 -21.81 -4.61
CA GLY A 458 24.66 -23.18 -4.28
C GLY A 458 25.80 -24.11 -4.69
N ARG A 459 26.35 -24.87 -3.73
CA ARG A 459 27.03 -26.12 -4.06
C ARG A 459 26.02 -26.92 -4.88
N ARG A 460 26.21 -26.99 -6.21
CA ARG A 460 25.63 -28.06 -7.02
C ARG A 460 25.87 -29.34 -6.23
N ARG A 461 24.80 -30.01 -5.79
CA ARG A 461 24.89 -31.37 -5.26
C ARG A 461 25.54 -32.19 -6.35
N GLY A 462 26.85 -32.41 -6.24
CA GLY A 462 27.57 -33.42 -6.99
C GLY A 462 26.92 -34.73 -6.61
N GLY A 463 26.06 -35.25 -7.49
CA GLY A 463 25.48 -36.57 -7.33
C GLY A 463 26.63 -37.57 -7.27
N THR A 464 26.93 -38.06 -6.09
CA THR A 464 27.66 -39.32 -5.89
C THR A 464 26.78 -40.45 -6.41
N HIS A 465 26.79 -40.67 -7.73
CA HIS A 465 26.49 -41.98 -8.29
C HIS A 465 27.78 -42.79 -8.20
N GLY A 466 27.88 -43.60 -7.14
CA GLY A 466 28.83 -44.69 -7.07
C GLY A 466 28.55 -45.66 -8.21
N ARG A 467 29.38 -45.60 -9.26
CA ARG A 467 29.60 -46.72 -10.19
C ARG A 467 31.08 -47.02 -10.18
N THR A 468 31.43 -48.08 -9.46
CA THR A 468 32.71 -48.77 -9.55
C THR A 468 33.02 -49.10 -11.01
N ARG A 469 34.10 -48.52 -11.55
CA ARG A 469 34.77 -49.03 -12.75
C ARG A 469 36.27 -48.74 -12.66
N THR A 470 37.02 -49.82 -12.82
CA THR A 470 38.47 -50.02 -12.74
C THR A 470 39.27 -49.13 -13.69
N PRO A 471 40.57 -48.89 -13.40
CA PRO A 471 41.38 -47.90 -14.12
C PRO A 471 41.92 -48.47 -15.44
N ARG A 472 41.77 -47.73 -16.54
CA ARG A 472 42.55 -47.94 -17.77
C ARG A 472 43.32 -46.68 -18.13
N ARG A 473 44.63 -46.86 -18.28
CA ARG A 473 45.65 -45.88 -18.64
C ARG A 473 45.46 -45.39 -20.09
N ASN A 474 45.72 -44.11 -20.34
CA ASN A 474 45.87 -43.52 -21.68
C ASN A 474 47.20 -43.95 -22.33
N PRO A 475 47.23 -44.20 -23.66
CA PRO A 475 48.44 -44.17 -24.46
C PRO A 475 48.68 -42.79 -25.14
N PRO A 476 49.93 -42.47 -25.55
CA PRO A 476 50.36 -41.17 -26.05
C PRO A 476 50.09 -40.98 -27.56
N PRO A 477 50.27 -39.75 -28.12
CA PRO A 477 49.87 -39.42 -29.50
C PRO A 477 50.96 -39.79 -30.51
N ASP A 478 50.56 -40.16 -31.72
CA ASP A 478 51.49 -40.31 -32.83
C ASP A 478 50.97 -39.72 -34.16
N ARG A 479 51.94 -39.31 -34.96
CA ARG A 479 51.90 -38.39 -36.11
C ARG A 479 51.26 -38.98 -37.37
N ARG A 480 50.80 -38.11 -38.29
CA ARG A 480 50.67 -38.43 -39.73
C ARG A 480 51.15 -37.27 -40.65
N PRO A 481 51.73 -37.55 -41.83
CA PRO A 481 52.30 -36.55 -42.74
C PRO A 481 51.50 -36.33 -44.07
N HIS A 482 51.94 -35.29 -44.79
CA HIS A 482 51.56 -34.67 -46.08
C HIS A 482 51.32 -35.59 -47.31
N PRO A 483 50.65 -35.11 -48.41
CA PRO A 483 51.33 -34.39 -49.53
C PRO A 483 50.53 -33.23 -50.21
N ALA A 484 51.23 -32.48 -51.08
CA ALA A 484 50.86 -31.24 -51.82
C ALA A 484 50.64 -31.53 -53.34
N PRO A 485 50.65 -30.56 -54.31
CA PRO A 485 50.53 -29.09 -54.28
C PRO A 485 49.64 -28.45 -55.42
N HIS A 486 49.50 -27.11 -55.39
CA HIS A 486 49.20 -26.16 -56.51
C HIS A 486 47.78 -26.17 -57.15
N ARG A 487 47.12 -25.07 -57.57
CA ARG A 487 47.53 -23.69 -57.93
C ARG A 487 46.28 -22.77 -58.06
N HIS A 488 46.45 -21.50 -57.64
CA HIS A 488 46.02 -20.24 -58.29
C HIS A 488 44.57 -19.71 -58.40
N ARG A 489 44.54 -18.35 -58.25
CA ARG A 489 43.56 -17.30 -58.61
C ARG A 489 42.34 -17.23 -57.70
N GLY A 490 41.95 -16.10 -57.12
CA GLY A 490 42.29 -14.69 -57.26
C GLY A 490 41.02 -13.90 -56.84
N PRO A 491 41.10 -12.77 -56.12
CA PRO A 491 39.98 -12.27 -55.31
C PRO A 491 39.21 -11.09 -55.95
N ARG A 492 38.06 -10.76 -55.32
CA ARG A 492 37.33 -9.45 -55.25
C ARG A 492 35.89 -9.45 -55.85
N PRO A 493 35.02 -8.45 -55.54
CA PRO A 493 34.46 -8.14 -54.21
C PRO A 493 32.97 -7.62 -54.26
N LEU A 494 32.41 -7.27 -53.09
CA LEU A 494 31.49 -6.12 -52.79
C LEU A 494 30.19 -5.87 -53.60
N ALA A 495 29.06 -5.82 -52.87
CA ALA A 495 28.01 -4.77 -52.89
C ALA A 495 26.92 -5.17 -51.87
N ALA A 496 26.55 -4.40 -50.84
CA ALA A 496 25.85 -3.10 -50.81
C ALA A 496 24.41 -3.16 -51.38
N HIS A 497 23.41 -3.04 -50.49
CA HIS A 497 22.08 -2.45 -50.75
C HIS A 497 21.48 -2.07 -49.39
N HIS A 498 21.38 -0.79 -49.01
CA HIS A 498 20.45 0.29 -49.40
C HIS A 498 18.99 0.11 -48.95
N ASP A 499 18.52 1.17 -48.29
CA ASP A 499 17.22 1.40 -47.70
C ASP A 499 16.04 1.25 -48.66
N ARG A 500 14.91 0.78 -48.11
CA ARG A 500 13.62 1.50 -48.13
C ARG A 500 12.66 0.95 -47.08
#